data_AF-A0A0P9DMA9-F1
#
_entry.id   AF-A0A0P9DMA9-F1
#
_cell.length_a   1.000
_cell.length_b   1.000
_cell.length_c   1.000
_cell.angle_alpha   90.00
_cell.angle_beta   90.00
_cell.angle_gamma   90.00
#
_symmetry.space_group_name_H-M   'P 1'
#
loop_
_entity.id
_entity.type
_entity.pdbx_description
1 polymer ?
#
loop_
_entity_poly.entity_id
_entity_poly.type
_entity_poly.pdbx_seq_one_letter_code
_entity_poly.pdbx_strand_id
1 'polypeptide(L)'
;MSPTLKQMPDTITIVVPWYGRDTAGGAETQARQLAEAIHALGVPVEVWASDGRDSFAPPAPYYPAGRDELNGVPIRRFPITPPSVEPRVPPAVASRGLHTTLPAFPDHELRLLASLASSDALLEAVAAEQDGRQFVFVLYPFPT
;
A
#
# COMPACT_ATOMS: atom_id res chain seq x y z
N MET A 1 -24.86 -25.85 22.76
CA MET A 1 -23.44 -25.51 22.58
C MET A 1 -23.24 -25.25 21.10
N SER A 2 -23.26 -23.99 20.68
CA SER A 2 -22.96 -23.62 19.29
C SER A 2 -21.45 -23.76 19.07
N PRO A 3 -21.00 -24.33 17.94
CA PRO A 3 -19.58 -24.40 17.64
C PRO A 3 -19.09 -22.96 17.44
N THR A 4 -18.09 -22.57 18.23
CA THR A 4 -17.34 -21.33 18.02
C THR A 4 -16.84 -21.35 16.58
N LEU A 5 -17.34 -20.44 15.75
CA LEU A 5 -16.74 -20.15 14.45
C LEU A 5 -15.25 -19.92 14.72
N LYS A 6 -14.41 -20.82 14.21
CA LYS A 6 -12.96 -20.65 14.25
C LYS A 6 -12.73 -19.34 13.48
N GLN A 7 -12.46 -18.25 14.21
CA GLN A 7 -12.09 -16.98 13.59
C GLN A 7 -10.99 -17.31 12.60
N MET A 8 -11.27 -17.11 11.31
CA MET A 8 -10.23 -17.21 10.30
C MET A 8 -9.14 -16.22 10.74
N PRO A 9 -7.86 -16.64 10.76
CA PRO A 9 -6.81 -15.72 11.14
C PRO A 9 -6.86 -14.51 10.20
N ASP A 10 -6.82 -13.31 10.78
CA ASP A 10 -6.79 -12.07 10.04
C ASP A 10 -5.69 -12.12 8.98
N THR A 11 -5.99 -11.67 7.77
CA THR A 11 -5.00 -11.69 6.68
C THR A 11 -3.96 -10.61 6.94
N ILE A 12 -2.69 -10.99 6.97
CA ILE A 12 -1.59 -10.03 7.03
C ILE A 12 -1.53 -9.32 5.67
N THR A 13 -1.81 -8.02 5.67
CA THR A 13 -1.82 -7.21 4.44
C THR A 13 -0.61 -6.30 4.44
N ILE A 14 0.38 -6.64 3.61
CA ILE A 14 1.60 -5.83 3.46
C ILE A 14 1.30 -4.73 2.44
N VAL A 15 1.36 -3.48 2.88
CA VAL A 15 1.12 -2.30 2.06
C VAL A 15 2.47 -1.68 1.69
N VAL A 16 2.76 -1.59 0.40
CA VAL A 16 4.03 -1.08 -0.14
C VAL A 16 3.78 -0.31 -1.45
N PRO A 17 4.50 0.78 -1.76
CA PRO A 17 4.23 1.58 -2.96
C PRO A 17 4.29 0.78 -4.26
N TRP A 18 5.30 -0.07 -4.40
CA TRP A 18 5.55 -0.90 -5.57
C TRP A 18 5.91 -2.32 -5.15
N TYR A 19 5.47 -3.29 -5.95
CA TYR A 19 5.75 -4.70 -5.70
C TYR A 19 5.68 -5.49 -7.00
N GLY A 20 6.72 -6.23 -7.34
CA GLY A 20 6.71 -6.96 -8.61
C GLY A 20 8.06 -7.57 -8.94
N ARG A 21 8.08 -8.38 -10.01
CA ARG A 21 9.29 -9.03 -10.52
C ARG A 21 10.35 -8.01 -10.97
N ASP A 22 9.90 -6.92 -11.58
CA ASP A 22 10.77 -5.88 -12.17
C ASP A 22 10.90 -4.64 -11.27
N THR A 23 10.27 -4.67 -10.10
CA THR A 23 10.34 -3.61 -9.09
C THR A 23 11.70 -3.63 -8.40
N ALA A 24 12.45 -2.54 -8.52
CA ALA A 24 13.70 -2.32 -7.80
C ALA A 24 13.48 -1.52 -6.50
N GLY A 25 14.35 -1.76 -5.52
CA GLY A 25 14.40 -0.99 -4.27
C GLY A 25 14.55 -1.88 -3.03
N GLY A 26 15.17 -1.31 -1.98
CA GLY A 26 15.50 -2.05 -0.77
C GLY A 26 14.26 -2.42 0.06
N ALA A 27 13.34 -1.47 0.20
CA ALA A 27 12.09 -1.68 0.93
C ALA A 27 11.19 -2.69 0.21
N GLU A 28 11.11 -2.61 -1.11
CA GLU A 28 10.36 -3.50 -1.98
C GLU A 28 10.95 -4.92 -1.97
N THR A 29 12.28 -5.04 -1.93
CA THR A 29 12.96 -6.33 -1.77
C THR A 29 12.67 -6.97 -0.41
N GLN A 30 12.71 -6.19 0.67
CA GLN A 30 12.37 -6.67 2.01
C GLN A 30 10.88 -7.05 2.11
N ALA A 31 9.99 -6.27 1.51
CA ALA A 31 8.56 -6.58 1.44
C ALA A 31 8.30 -7.91 0.74
N ARG A 32 8.98 -8.18 -0.39
CA ARG A 32 8.92 -9.47 -1.09
C ARG A 32 9.40 -10.62 -0.22
N GLN A 33 10.58 -10.49 0.38
CA GLN A 33 11.15 -11.52 1.26
C GLN A 33 10.24 -11.83 2.44
N LEU A 34 9.67 -10.79 3.07
CA LEU A 34 8.73 -10.94 4.18
C LEU A 34 7.44 -11.65 3.74
N ALA A 35 6.84 -11.21 2.63
CA ALA A 35 5.60 -11.79 2.13
C ALA A 35 5.77 -13.26 1.74
N GLU A 36 6.85 -13.59 1.03
CA GLU A 36 7.19 -14.97 0.65
C GLU A 36 7.45 -15.84 1.89
N ALA A 37 8.16 -15.33 2.91
CA ALA A 37 8.40 -16.07 4.14
C ALA A 37 7.10 -16.34 4.92
N ILE A 38 6.21 -15.36 5.04
CA ILE A 38 4.90 -15.54 5.69
C ILE A 38 4.05 -16.54 4.91
N HIS A 39 4.02 -16.42 3.59
CA HIS A 39 3.29 -17.35 2.72
C HIS A 39 3.81 -18.79 2.85
N ALA A 40 5.14 -18.98 2.88
CA ALA A 40 5.77 -20.29 3.05
C ALA A 40 5.42 -20.96 4.39
N LEU A 41 5.06 -20.18 5.42
CA LEU A 41 4.57 -20.68 6.71
C LEU A 41 3.09 -21.08 6.68
N GLY A 42 2.38 -20.89 5.56
CA GLY A 42 0.95 -21.16 5.43
C GLY A 42 0.06 -20.13 6.14
N VAL A 43 0.61 -18.97 6.51
CA VAL A 43 -0.13 -17.86 7.11
C VAL A 43 -0.78 -17.03 5.99
N PRO A 44 -2.07 -16.65 6.11
CA PRO A 44 -2.71 -15.81 5.11
C PRO A 44 -2.02 -14.45 4.99
N VAL A 45 -1.49 -14.18 3.80
CA VAL A 45 -0.80 -12.93 3.46
C VAL A 45 -1.23 -12.46 2.08
N GLU A 46 -1.40 -11.15 1.93
CA GLU A 46 -1.67 -10.49 0.66
C GLU A 46 -0.85 -9.20 0.59
N VAL A 47 -0.34 -8.85 -0.59
CA VAL A 47 0.39 -7.60 -0.80
C VAL A 47 -0.49 -6.60 -1.54
N TRP A 48 -0.58 -5.38 -1.02
CA TRP A 48 -1.27 -4.27 -1.66
C TRP A 48 -0.26 -3.24 -2.12
N ALA A 49 -0.28 -2.93 -3.42
CA ALA A 49 0.65 -1.99 -4.03
C ALA A 49 0.01 -1.20 -5.16
N SER A 50 0.69 -0.16 -5.64
CA SER A 50 0.29 0.49 -6.89
C SER A 50 0.55 -0.42 -8.09
N ASP A 51 -0.02 -0.04 -9.23
CA ASP A 51 0.28 -0.63 -10.54
C ASP A 51 1.52 -0.04 -11.22
N GLY A 52 2.22 0.90 -10.55
CA GLY A 52 3.51 1.42 -11.00
C GLY A 52 4.67 0.43 -10.84
N ARG A 53 5.78 0.71 -11.50
CA ARG A 53 6.95 -0.19 -11.51
C ARG A 53 7.81 -0.10 -10.26
N ASP A 54 8.42 1.06 -10.03
CA ASP A 54 9.34 1.39 -8.93
C ASP A 54 9.63 2.91 -8.94
N SER A 55 10.46 3.39 -8.01
CA SER A 55 10.83 4.81 -7.88
C SER A 55 11.78 5.33 -8.97
N PHE A 56 12.37 4.46 -9.78
CA PHE A 56 13.30 4.84 -10.84
C PHE A 56 12.62 4.95 -12.21
N ALA A 57 11.39 4.45 -12.32
CA ALA A 57 10.58 4.50 -13.52
C ALA A 57 9.67 5.75 -13.55
N PRO A 58 9.17 6.13 -14.73
CA PRO A 58 8.10 7.12 -14.83
C PRO A 58 6.90 6.73 -13.96
N PRO A 59 6.22 7.69 -13.29
CA PRO A 59 5.07 7.43 -12.43
C PRO A 59 3.81 7.16 -13.26
N ALA A 60 3.78 6.01 -13.93
CA ALA A 60 2.72 5.56 -14.81
C ALA A 60 2.43 4.07 -14.57
N PRO A 61 1.22 3.59 -14.94
CA PRO A 61 0.91 2.17 -14.87
C PRO A 61 1.94 1.32 -15.63
N TYR A 62 2.38 0.23 -15.01
CA TYR A 62 3.34 -0.72 -15.56
C TYR A 62 2.84 -2.17 -15.41
N TYR A 63 2.31 -2.50 -14.23
CA TYR A 63 1.64 -3.76 -13.96
C TYR A 63 0.13 -3.66 -14.25
N PRO A 64 -0.56 -4.78 -14.54
CA PRO A 64 -2.03 -4.76 -14.67
C PRO A 64 -2.69 -4.45 -13.32
N ALA A 65 -3.62 -3.50 -13.27
CA ALA A 65 -4.39 -3.23 -12.06
C ALA A 65 -5.29 -4.42 -11.67
N GLY A 66 -5.60 -4.55 -10.38
CA GLY A 66 -6.43 -5.64 -9.85
C GLY A 66 -5.62 -6.78 -9.25
N ARG A 67 -6.15 -8.01 -9.33
CA ARG A 67 -5.53 -9.20 -8.72
C ARG A 67 -4.36 -9.70 -9.56
N ASP A 68 -3.29 -10.06 -8.89
CA ASP A 68 -2.05 -10.59 -9.45
C ASP A 68 -1.39 -11.55 -8.45
N GLU A 69 -0.31 -12.21 -8.84
CA GLU A 69 0.50 -13.02 -7.93
C GLU A 69 2.00 -12.95 -8.26
N LEU A 70 2.83 -13.12 -7.24
CA LEU A 70 4.28 -13.32 -7.43
C LEU A 70 4.76 -14.39 -6.46
N ASN A 71 5.35 -15.46 -7.00
CA ASN A 71 5.88 -16.58 -6.20
C ASN A 71 4.83 -17.19 -5.24
N GLY A 72 3.57 -17.27 -5.67
CA GLY A 72 2.45 -17.77 -4.87
C GLY A 72 1.86 -16.77 -3.88
N VAL A 73 2.49 -15.62 -3.67
CA VAL A 73 1.97 -14.53 -2.84
C VAL A 73 0.90 -13.75 -3.62
N PRO A 74 -0.35 -13.68 -3.13
CA PRO A 74 -1.40 -12.86 -3.73
C PRO A 74 -1.07 -11.37 -3.66
N ILE A 75 -1.37 -10.65 -4.74
CA ILE A 75 -1.19 -9.21 -4.85
C ILE A 75 -2.51 -8.57 -5.29
N ARG A 76 -2.82 -7.41 -4.72
CA ARG A 76 -3.83 -6.49 -5.25
C ARG A 76 -3.18 -5.16 -5.62
N ARG A 77 -3.32 -4.81 -6.90
CA ARG A 77 -2.73 -3.61 -7.51
C ARG A 77 -3.78 -2.53 -7.68
N PHE A 78 -3.41 -1.32 -7.29
CA PHE A 78 -4.26 -0.14 -7.36
C PHE A 78 -3.66 0.89 -8.32
N PRO A 79 -4.48 1.65 -9.06
CA PRO A 79 -3.96 2.69 -9.96
C PRO A 79 -3.01 3.65 -9.24
N ILE A 80 -1.83 3.88 -9.82
CA ILE A 80 -0.89 4.88 -9.34
C ILE A 80 -1.49 6.29 -9.48
N THR A 81 -1.37 7.08 -8.42
CA THR A 81 -1.59 8.53 -8.44
C THR A 81 -0.24 9.20 -8.67
N PRO A 82 -0.03 9.86 -9.82
CA PRO A 82 1.25 10.50 -10.10
C PRO A 82 1.56 11.65 -9.11
N PRO A 83 2.85 11.97 -8.90
CA PRO A 83 3.28 13.13 -8.14
C PRO A 83 2.65 14.45 -8.62
N SER A 84 2.48 15.40 -7.71
CA SER A 84 2.04 16.77 -8.00
C SER A 84 3.02 17.81 -7.44
N VAL A 85 3.03 19.00 -8.06
CA VAL A 85 3.80 20.15 -7.55
C VAL A 85 3.09 20.79 -6.34
N GLU A 86 1.77 20.86 -6.41
CA GLU A 86 0.95 21.43 -5.36
C GLU A 86 0.56 20.35 -4.34
N PRO A 87 0.77 20.61 -3.04
CA PRO A 87 0.30 19.72 -1.99
C PRO A 87 -1.21 19.56 -2.00
N ARG A 88 -1.65 18.36 -1.65
CA ARG A 88 -3.06 18.04 -1.51
C ARG A 88 -3.28 17.04 -0.40
N VAL A 89 -4.48 17.06 0.17
CA VAL A 89 -4.94 16.02 1.09
C VAL A 89 -5.59 14.90 0.26
N PRO A 90 -5.18 13.62 0.43
CA PRO A 90 -5.84 12.51 -0.24
C PRO A 90 -7.35 12.44 0.09
N PRO A 91 -8.23 12.07 -0.85
CA PRO A 91 -9.68 12.05 -0.62
C PRO A 91 -10.10 11.17 0.56
N ALA A 92 -9.42 10.04 0.75
CA ALA A 92 -9.66 9.12 1.86
C ALA A 92 -9.45 9.79 3.23
N VAL A 93 -8.45 10.66 3.31
CA VAL A 93 -8.07 11.43 4.51
C VAL A 93 -8.99 12.64 4.69
N ALA A 94 -9.31 13.33 3.60
CA ALA A 94 -10.17 14.52 3.60
C ALA A 94 -11.60 14.18 4.05
N SER A 95 -12.22 13.18 3.42
CA SER A 95 -13.61 12.75 3.68
C SER A 95 -13.84 12.28 5.11
N ARG A 96 -12.79 11.77 5.78
CA ARG A 96 -12.83 11.28 7.16
C ARG A 96 -12.39 12.32 8.19
N GLY A 97 -12.06 13.54 7.76
CA GLY A 97 -11.64 14.62 8.65
C GLY A 97 -10.28 14.39 9.33
N LEU A 98 -9.51 13.38 8.94
CA LEU A 98 -8.25 13.00 9.61
C LEU A 98 -7.20 14.11 9.55
N HIS A 99 -7.19 14.86 8.44
CA HIS A 99 -6.33 16.03 8.24
C HIS A 99 -6.52 17.14 9.29
N THR A 100 -7.68 17.22 9.94
CA THR A 100 -7.97 18.28 10.94
C THR A 100 -7.19 18.11 12.24
N THR A 101 -6.63 16.92 12.47
CA THR A 101 -5.84 16.58 13.67
C THR A 101 -4.34 16.58 13.41
N LEU A 102 -3.91 16.76 12.16
CA LEU A 102 -2.50 16.75 11.80
C LEU A 102 -1.82 18.05 12.23
N PRO A 103 -0.54 18.00 12.65
CA PRO A 103 0.23 19.21 12.90
C PRO A 103 0.40 20.02 11.61
N ALA A 104 0.65 21.31 11.77
CA ALA A 104 1.06 22.14 10.64
C ALA A 104 2.47 21.73 10.20
N PHE A 105 2.64 21.49 8.90
CA PHE A 105 3.93 21.20 8.28
C PHE A 105 4.44 22.42 7.50
N PRO A 106 5.77 22.66 7.48
CA PRO A 106 6.37 23.62 6.56
C PRO A 106 6.01 23.32 5.09
N ASP A 107 5.86 24.37 4.27
CA ASP A 107 5.49 24.24 2.84
C ASP A 107 6.44 23.30 2.08
N HIS A 108 7.74 23.35 2.34
CA HIS A 108 8.71 22.48 1.67
C HIS A 108 8.54 20.99 2.01
N GLU A 109 8.08 20.66 3.22
CA GLU A 109 7.76 19.27 3.61
C GLU A 109 6.49 18.80 2.91
N LEU A 110 5.48 19.66 2.83
CA LEU A 110 4.25 19.37 2.08
C LEU A 110 4.52 19.16 0.58
N ARG A 111 5.44 19.95 -0.02
CA ARG A 111 5.87 19.77 -1.41
C ARG A 111 6.70 18.51 -1.62
N LEU A 112 7.54 18.14 -0.65
CA LEU A 112 8.22 16.85 -0.68
C LEU A 112 7.20 15.70 -0.68
N LEU A 113 6.20 15.76 0.19
CA LEU A 113 5.10 14.80 0.23
C LEU A 113 4.36 14.74 -1.12
N ALA A 114 4.02 15.88 -1.71
CA ALA A 114 3.35 15.95 -3.02
C ALA A 114 4.19 15.37 -4.18
N SER A 115 5.53 15.47 -4.08
CA SER A 115 6.47 15.02 -5.11
C SER A 115 6.62 13.49 -5.21
N LEU A 116 6.04 12.76 -4.27
CA LEU A 116 6.11 11.31 -4.21
C LEU A 116 4.88 10.72 -4.90
N ALA A 117 5.06 9.55 -5.52
CA ALA A 117 3.91 8.82 -6.06
C ALA A 117 2.92 8.49 -4.92
N SER A 118 1.67 8.20 -5.27
CA SER A 118 0.67 7.73 -4.32
C SER A 118 -0.29 6.72 -4.96
N SER A 119 -1.33 6.30 -4.24
CA SER A 119 -2.50 5.64 -4.83
C SER A 119 -3.74 5.91 -3.98
N ASP A 120 -4.60 6.80 -4.48
CA ASP A 120 -5.86 7.15 -3.81
C ASP A 120 -6.77 5.94 -3.64
N ALA A 121 -6.83 5.08 -4.66
CA ALA A 121 -7.63 3.86 -4.63
C ALA A 121 -7.12 2.87 -3.57
N LEU A 122 -5.79 2.80 -3.35
CA LEU A 122 -5.22 2.00 -2.27
C LEU A 122 -5.61 2.57 -0.91
N LEU A 123 -5.48 3.88 -0.71
CA LEU A 123 -5.84 4.53 0.56
C LEU A 123 -7.32 4.36 0.90
N GLU A 124 -8.21 4.46 -0.10
CA GLU A 124 -9.63 4.17 0.11
C GLU A 124 -9.86 2.70 0.47
N ALA A 125 -9.17 1.76 -0.17
CA ALA A 125 -9.28 0.34 0.18
C ALA A 125 -8.79 0.06 1.61
N VAL A 126 -7.68 0.66 2.03
CA VAL A 126 -7.17 0.53 3.41
C VAL A 126 -8.19 1.06 4.41
N ALA A 127 -8.88 2.15 4.07
CA ALA A 127 -9.88 2.74 4.96
C ALA A 127 -11.23 2.01 4.94
N ALA A 128 -11.54 1.23 3.88
CA ALA A 128 -12.78 0.50 3.73
C ALA A 128 -12.71 -0.96 4.19
N GLU A 129 -11.53 -1.58 4.12
CA GLU A 129 -11.35 -3.03 4.35
C GLU A 129 -10.47 -3.28 5.59
N GLN A 130 -10.87 -2.80 6.76
CA GLN A 130 -10.08 -3.00 7.99
C GLN A 130 -10.44 -4.29 8.72
N ASP A 131 -11.69 -4.73 8.61
CA ASP A 131 -12.18 -5.92 9.30
C ASP A 131 -11.53 -7.18 8.71
N GLY A 132 -10.95 -8.01 9.58
CA GLY A 132 -10.30 -9.27 9.18
C GLY A 132 -8.91 -9.10 8.57
N ARG A 133 -8.29 -7.92 8.70
CA ARG A 133 -6.93 -7.64 8.21
C ARG A 133 -6.02 -7.07 9.28
N GLN A 134 -4.76 -7.47 9.21
CA GLN A 134 -3.67 -6.86 9.96
C GLN A 134 -2.73 -6.17 8.98
N PHE A 135 -2.70 -4.83 9.00
CA PHE A 135 -1.87 -4.07 8.07
C PHE A 135 -0.43 -3.95 8.55
N VAL A 136 0.50 -4.22 7.65
CA VAL A 136 1.93 -3.91 7.80
C VAL A 136 2.30 -2.90 6.73
N PHE A 137 2.49 -1.65 7.14
CA PHE A 137 2.90 -0.58 6.23
C PHE A 137 4.43 -0.58 6.09
N VAL A 138 4.91 -0.85 4.88
CA VAL A 138 6.33 -0.70 4.56
C VAL A 138 6.56 0.78 4.30
N LEU A 139 6.99 1.48 5.36
CA LEU A 139 7.23 2.91 5.34
C LEU A 139 8.38 3.23 4.38
N TYR A 140 8.00 3.73 3.21
CA TYR A 140 8.86 4.54 2.37
C TYR A 140 8.64 6.00 2.76
N PRO A 141 9.55 6.95 2.46
CA PRO A 141 9.17 8.36 2.35
C PRO A 141 8.13 8.44 1.23
N PHE A 142 6.88 8.25 1.62
CA PHE A 142 5.66 8.30 0.85
C PHE A 142 4.72 9.14 1.68
N PRO A 143 3.95 10.08 1.10
CA PRO A 143 2.92 10.80 1.82
C PRO A 143 1.85 9.79 2.24
N THR A 144 1.98 9.29 3.47
CA THR A 144 0.89 8.64 4.19
C THR A 144 -0.04 9.70 4.76
#